data_AF-A0A699VPY2-F1
#
_entry.id   AF-A0A699VPY2-F1
#
_cell.length_a   1.000
_cell.length_b   1.000
_cell.length_c   1.000
_cell.angle_alpha   90.00
_cell.angle_beta   90.00
_cell.angle_gamma   90.00
#
_symmetry.space_group_name_H-M   'P 1'
#
loop_
_entity.id
_entity.type
_entity.pdbx_description
1 polymer ?
#
loop_
_entity_poly.entity_id
_entity_poly.type
_entity_poly.pdbx_seq_one_letter_code
_entity_poly.pdbx_strand_id
1 'polypeptide(L)'
;DKLDLDQNGTPVNATKYRSMIGSLMYLTSNRSDIVHATCLCPRYQAKPTKKHLKEVKRIFRYLRRTVNTGLWYTKDSGFELIGFSDADYAGCKDTFKSTSGGAQFLGEKLVIWSSKKQDCTALSTAEAEYVFLSSCSAQVLWMQTQLTDYGFHFNKIPIYCDS
;
A
#
# COMPACT_ATOMS: atom_id res chain seq x y z
N ASP A 1 15.55 3.50 -9.89
CA ASP A 1 16.10 2.20 -9.43
C ASP A 1 15.26 1.62 -8.31
N LYS A 2 14.77 0.38 -8.47
CA LYS A 2 14.12 -0.38 -7.39
C LYS A 2 15.14 -0.64 -6.27
N LEU A 3 14.72 -0.47 -5.01
CA LEU A 3 15.48 -0.82 -3.80
C LEU A 3 15.85 -2.33 -3.80
N ASP A 4 16.97 -2.65 -3.15
CA ASP A 4 17.54 -4.00 -3.00
C ASP A 4 18.26 -4.11 -1.65
N LEU A 5 18.76 -5.28 -1.27
CA LEU A 5 19.41 -5.53 0.03
C LEU A 5 20.74 -4.78 0.26
N ASP A 6 21.42 -4.30 -0.78
CA ASP A 6 22.68 -3.55 -0.71
C ASP A 6 23.74 -4.18 0.24
N GLN A 7 24.16 -5.42 -0.03
CA GLN A 7 25.01 -6.21 0.90
C GLN A 7 26.34 -5.52 1.29
N ASN A 8 26.92 -4.74 0.38
CA ASN A 8 28.19 -4.01 0.55
C ASN A 8 27.98 -2.54 0.94
N GLY A 9 26.74 -2.13 1.18
CA GLY A 9 26.41 -0.75 1.52
C GLY A 9 26.90 -0.36 2.91
N THR A 10 27.31 0.91 3.05
CA THR A 10 27.67 1.44 4.36
C THR A 10 26.48 1.38 5.32
N PRO A 11 26.62 0.72 6.49
CA PRO A 11 25.51 0.51 7.42
C PRO A 11 25.07 1.82 8.08
N VAL A 12 23.81 1.84 8.51
CA VAL A 12 23.18 2.98 9.23
C VAL A 12 22.65 2.48 10.57
N ASN A 13 22.55 3.39 11.55
CA ASN A 13 21.93 3.08 12.84
C ASN A 13 20.48 2.57 12.65
N ALA A 14 20.26 1.29 12.97
CA ALA A 14 18.99 0.61 12.76
C ALA A 14 17.86 1.19 13.62
N THR A 15 18.13 1.58 14.86
CA THR A 15 17.15 2.20 15.76
C THR A 15 16.61 3.50 15.18
N LYS A 16 17.50 4.36 14.69
CA LYS A 16 17.11 5.61 14.04
C LYS A 16 16.31 5.36 12.76
N TYR A 17 16.73 4.39 11.95
CA TYR A 17 16.02 4.02 10.72
C TYR A 17 14.60 3.50 11.00
N ARG A 18 14.43 2.61 11.99
CA ARG A 18 13.12 2.09 12.41
C ARG A 18 12.21 3.17 12.96
N SER A 19 12.75 4.10 13.76
CA SER A 19 12.00 5.26 14.25
C SER A 19 11.47 6.12 13.11
N MET A 20 12.29 6.40 12.09
CA MET A 20 11.87 7.13 10.90
C MET A 20 10.76 6.39 10.14
N ILE A 21 10.89 5.08 9.95
CA ILE A 21 9.84 4.26 9.32
C ILE A 21 8.54 4.28 10.10
N GLY A 22 8.59 4.13 11.43
CA GLY A 22 7.40 4.17 12.27
C GLY A 22 6.64 5.49 12.13
N SER A 23 7.35 6.61 12.07
CA SER A 23 6.71 7.91 11.83
C SER A 23 6.07 8.03 10.43
N LEU A 24 6.66 7.41 9.40
CA LEU A 24 6.06 7.37 8.06
C LEU A 24 4.83 6.47 8.04
N MET A 25 4.89 5.29 8.68
CA MET A 25 3.74 4.39 8.79
C MET A 25 2.54 5.08 9.42
N TYR A 26 2.75 5.90 10.46
CA TYR A 26 1.66 6.68 11.04
C TYR A 26 1.00 7.61 10.01
N LEU A 27 1.80 8.30 9.20
CA LEU A 27 1.28 9.21 8.17
C LEU A 27 0.53 8.50 7.03
N THR A 28 0.81 7.22 6.76
CA THR A 28 0.10 6.46 5.72
C THR A 28 -1.41 6.34 5.98
N SER A 29 -1.87 6.59 7.21
CA SER A 29 -3.31 6.65 7.57
C SER A 29 -4.08 7.80 6.90
N ASN A 30 -3.40 8.89 6.53
CA ASN A 30 -4.01 10.05 5.87
C ASN A 30 -3.35 10.40 4.53
N ARG A 31 -2.23 9.74 4.20
CA ARG A 31 -1.39 10.01 3.02
C ARG A 31 -1.24 8.74 2.20
N SER A 32 -2.27 8.42 1.42
CA SER A 32 -2.30 7.25 0.55
C SER A 32 -1.19 7.27 -0.52
N ASP A 33 -0.81 8.47 -0.96
CA ASP A 33 0.21 8.75 -1.96
C ASP A 33 1.62 8.27 -1.59
N ILE A 34 1.92 8.08 -0.30
CA ILE A 34 3.24 7.59 0.17
C ILE A 34 3.24 6.12 0.60
N VAL A 35 2.09 5.44 0.56
CA VAL A 35 1.94 4.09 1.14
C VAL A 35 2.90 3.11 0.52
N HIS A 36 2.95 3.03 -0.81
CA HIS A 36 3.82 2.09 -1.50
C HIS A 36 5.30 2.27 -1.11
N ALA A 37 5.80 3.51 -1.18
CA ALA A 37 7.18 3.82 -0.82
C ALA A 37 7.47 3.52 0.66
N THR A 38 6.50 3.77 1.53
CA THR A 38 6.61 3.52 2.97
C THR A 38 6.55 2.03 3.31
N CYS A 39 5.79 1.22 2.57
CA CYS A 39 5.73 -0.24 2.74
C CYS A 39 6.96 -0.97 2.19
N LEU A 40 7.74 -0.32 1.31
CA LEU A 40 8.97 -0.89 0.76
C LEU A 40 10.16 -0.78 1.72
N CYS A 41 10.32 0.37 2.39
CA CYS A 41 11.46 0.66 3.26
C CYS A 41 11.65 -0.29 4.47
N PRO A 42 10.59 -0.78 5.15
CA PRO A 42 10.69 -1.71 6.27
C PRO A 42 11.34 -3.05 5.92
N ARG A 43 11.32 -3.45 4.64
CA ARG A 43 11.94 -4.70 4.17
C ARG A 43 13.44 -4.78 4.52
N TYR A 44 14.09 -3.62 4.70
CA TYR A 44 15.51 -3.50 4.97
C TYR A 44 15.85 -3.11 6.42
N GLN A 45 14.87 -3.11 7.33
CA GLN A 45 15.04 -2.61 8.71
C GLN A 45 15.98 -3.44 9.60
N ALA A 46 16.30 -4.67 9.20
CA ALA A 46 17.23 -5.54 9.91
C ALA A 46 18.68 -5.07 9.73
N LYS A 47 19.05 -4.68 8.50
CA LYS A 47 20.40 -4.20 8.14
C LYS A 47 20.30 -3.02 7.16
N PRO A 48 19.89 -1.83 7.61
CA PRO A 48 19.72 -0.68 6.73
C PRO A 48 21.08 -0.08 6.32
N THR A 49 21.18 0.39 5.07
CA THR A 49 22.37 1.05 4.52
C THR A 49 22.09 2.52 4.20
N LYS A 50 23.14 3.29 3.83
CA LYS A 50 22.98 4.68 3.37
C LYS A 50 22.05 4.80 2.16
N LYS A 51 22.01 3.80 1.28
CA LYS A 51 21.09 3.74 0.14
C LYS A 51 19.64 3.70 0.63
N HIS A 52 19.31 2.83 1.58
CA HIS A 52 17.96 2.75 2.17
C HIS A 52 17.59 4.05 2.88
N LEU A 53 18.51 4.62 3.66
CA LEU A 53 18.28 5.89 4.34
C LEU A 53 18.03 7.05 3.36
N LYS A 54 18.67 7.04 2.18
CA LYS A 54 18.47 8.07 1.15
C LYS A 54 17.02 8.07 0.64
N GLU A 55 16.44 6.90 0.42
CA GLU A 55 15.03 6.77 -0.01
C GLU A 55 14.06 7.18 1.10
N VAL A 56 14.29 6.77 2.35
CA VAL A 56 13.48 7.26 3.48
C VAL A 56 13.53 8.79 3.58
N LYS A 57 14.72 9.40 3.47
CA LYS A 57 14.86 10.86 3.44
C LYS A 57 14.18 11.51 2.24
N ARG A 58 14.07 10.81 1.10
CA ARG A 58 13.33 11.29 -0.07
C ARG A 58 11.83 11.39 0.23
N ILE A 59 11.25 10.40 0.93
CA ILE A 59 9.85 10.45 1.36
C ILE A 59 9.61 11.66 2.28
N PHE A 60 10.47 11.88 3.28
CA PHE A 60 10.36 13.08 4.14
C PHE A 60 10.46 14.39 3.37
N ARG A 61 11.37 14.49 2.39
CA ARG A 61 11.48 15.70 1.55
C ARG A 61 10.24 15.91 0.68
N TYR A 62 9.66 14.83 0.17
CA TYR A 62 8.40 14.89 -0.57
C TYR A 62 7.28 15.41 0.31
N LEU A 63 7.08 14.83 1.50
CA LEU A 63 6.10 15.27 2.49
C LEU A 63 6.24 16.75 2.85
N ARG A 64 7.46 17.24 3.05
CA ARG A 64 7.73 18.66 3.32
C ARG A 64 7.31 19.58 2.17
N ARG A 65 7.35 19.11 0.92
CA ARG A 65 6.88 19.88 -0.25
C ARG A 65 5.38 19.78 -0.48
N THR A 66 4.76 18.69 -0.02
CA THR A 66 3.33 18.39 -0.21
C THR A 66 2.57 18.44 1.11
N VAL A 67 2.89 19.40 1.98
CA VAL A 67 2.26 19.53 3.31
C VAL A 67 0.75 19.78 3.24
N ASN A 68 0.30 20.48 2.20
CA ASN A 68 -1.12 20.81 1.99
C ASN A 68 -1.86 19.74 1.17
N THR A 69 -1.19 18.65 0.77
CA THR A 69 -1.81 17.55 0.04
C THR A 69 -2.47 16.59 1.04
N GLY A 70 -3.75 16.33 0.85
CA GLY A 70 -4.54 15.43 1.68
C GLY A 70 -5.79 14.94 0.94
N LEU A 71 -6.52 14.03 1.59
CA LEU A 71 -7.80 13.52 1.07
C LEU A 71 -8.91 14.54 1.32
N TRP A 72 -9.75 14.75 0.31
CA TRP A 72 -10.91 15.62 0.39
C TRP A 72 -12.17 14.79 0.17
N TYR A 73 -13.09 14.84 1.13
CA TYR A 73 -14.37 14.12 1.06
C TYR A 73 -15.51 15.12 0.93
N THR A 74 -16.02 15.27 -0.29
CA THR A 74 -17.17 16.11 -0.58
C THR A 74 -18.45 15.47 -0.05
N LYS A 75 -19.42 16.29 0.34
CA LYS A 75 -20.70 15.79 0.88
C LYS A 75 -21.52 15.07 -0.19
N ASP A 76 -21.47 15.55 -1.43
CA ASP A 76 -22.46 15.25 -2.47
C ASP A 76 -22.06 14.10 -3.42
N SER A 77 -21.10 13.25 -3.03
CA SER A 77 -20.81 12.05 -3.81
C SER A 77 -21.85 10.95 -3.55
N GLY A 78 -22.07 10.09 -4.54
CA GLY A 78 -22.77 8.82 -4.34
C GLY A 78 -22.14 7.98 -3.22
N PHE A 79 -22.82 6.91 -2.83
CA PHE A 79 -22.40 6.02 -1.74
C PHE A 79 -22.17 4.59 -2.24
N GLU A 80 -21.59 4.46 -3.43
CA GLU A 80 -21.32 3.18 -4.07
C GLU A 80 -20.00 2.59 -3.59
N LEU A 81 -20.00 1.37 -3.08
CA LEU A 81 -18.77 0.69 -2.71
C LEU A 81 -18.09 0.13 -3.97
N ILE A 82 -16.84 0.52 -4.22
CA ILE A 82 -16.04 0.07 -5.37
C ILE A 82 -14.64 -0.32 -4.89
N GLY A 83 -14.16 -1.49 -5.33
CA GLY A 83 -12.81 -1.96 -5.06
C GLY A 83 -11.91 -1.89 -6.29
N PHE A 84 -10.63 -1.58 -6.09
CA PHE A 84 -9.57 -1.71 -7.07
C PHE A 84 -8.48 -2.62 -6.52
N SER A 85 -8.02 -3.53 -7.37
CA SER A 85 -7.04 -4.54 -7.05
C SER A 85 -5.98 -4.61 -8.15
N ASP A 86 -4.71 -4.47 -7.79
CA ASP A 86 -3.56 -4.60 -8.68
C ASP A 86 -2.41 -5.35 -7.97
N ALA A 87 -1.59 -6.07 -8.73
CA ALA A 87 -0.41 -6.75 -8.19
C ALA A 87 0.74 -6.74 -9.20
N ASP A 88 1.92 -6.27 -8.75
CA ASP A 88 3.12 -6.41 -9.57
C ASP A 88 3.59 -7.87 -9.59
N TYR A 89 4.00 -8.39 -10.75
CA TYR A 89 4.65 -9.70 -10.82
C TYR A 89 6.14 -9.58 -10.50
N ALA A 90 6.60 -10.38 -9.55
CA ALA A 90 8.02 -10.47 -9.17
C ALA A 90 8.69 -9.11 -8.89
N GLY A 91 7.94 -8.13 -8.37
CA GLY A 91 8.41 -6.76 -8.25
C GLY A 91 9.56 -6.55 -7.25
N CYS A 92 9.68 -7.42 -6.24
CA CYS A 92 10.75 -7.40 -5.26
C CYS A 92 12.04 -8.05 -5.79
N LYS A 93 13.08 -7.26 -6.07
CA LYS A 93 14.36 -7.75 -6.59
C LYS A 93 15.03 -8.81 -5.71
N ASP A 94 14.84 -8.73 -4.39
CA ASP A 94 15.53 -9.60 -3.44
C ASP A 94 14.88 -10.99 -3.31
N THR A 95 13.58 -11.10 -3.55
CA THR A 95 12.82 -12.35 -3.30
C THR A 95 11.98 -12.80 -4.48
N PHE A 96 11.94 -12.03 -5.58
CA PHE A 96 11.04 -12.20 -6.72
C PHE A 96 9.56 -12.34 -6.32
N LYS A 97 9.20 -11.81 -5.14
CA LYS A 97 7.82 -11.80 -4.68
C LYS A 97 7.11 -10.57 -5.22
N SER A 98 5.86 -10.79 -5.58
CA SER A 98 4.91 -9.78 -6.01
C SER A 98 4.57 -8.80 -4.87
N THR A 99 4.13 -7.61 -5.24
CA THR A 99 3.63 -6.57 -4.36
C THR A 99 2.21 -6.25 -4.80
N SER A 100 1.29 -6.58 -3.92
CA SER A 100 -0.11 -6.25 -4.02
C SER A 100 -0.36 -4.78 -3.68
N GLY A 101 -1.27 -4.14 -4.40
CA GLY A 101 -1.69 -2.76 -4.17
C GLY A 101 -3.18 -2.59 -4.47
N GLY A 102 -3.94 -2.03 -3.54
CA GLY A 102 -5.38 -1.86 -3.72
C GLY A 102 -5.91 -0.59 -3.08
N ALA A 103 -7.09 -0.21 -3.54
CA ALA A 103 -7.82 0.97 -3.09
C ALA A 103 -9.32 0.68 -3.10
N GLN A 104 -10.02 1.00 -2.02
CA GLN A 104 -11.48 0.87 -1.94
C GLN A 104 -12.12 2.23 -1.70
N PHE A 105 -13.13 2.50 -2.50
CA PHE A 105 -13.85 3.76 -2.55
C PHE A 105 -15.30 3.60 -2.11
N LEU A 106 -15.84 4.67 -1.54
CA LEU A 106 -17.25 4.82 -1.21
C LEU A 106 -17.77 6.06 -1.93
N GLY A 107 -18.40 5.87 -3.09
CA GLY A 107 -18.53 6.88 -4.12
C GLY A 107 -17.17 7.31 -4.62
N GLU A 108 -16.88 8.59 -4.56
CA GLU A 108 -15.59 9.18 -4.96
C GLU A 108 -14.58 9.21 -3.80
N LYS A 109 -14.96 8.71 -2.63
CA LYS A 109 -14.19 8.84 -1.39
C LYS A 109 -13.29 7.63 -1.21
N LEU A 110 -11.97 7.81 -1.29
CA LEU A 110 -11.02 6.76 -0.96
C LEU A 110 -11.06 6.46 0.55
N VAL A 111 -11.51 5.27 0.96
CA VAL A 111 -11.69 4.91 2.38
C VAL A 111 -10.60 3.96 2.87
N ILE A 112 -10.15 3.06 2.00
CA ILE A 112 -9.12 2.08 2.33
C ILE A 112 -8.11 2.01 1.20
N TRP A 113 -6.85 1.82 1.55
CA TRP A 113 -5.77 1.58 0.61
C TRP A 113 -4.72 0.68 1.25
N SER A 114 -4.00 -0.06 0.43
CA SER A 114 -2.91 -0.90 0.91
C SER A 114 -1.83 -1.09 -0.14
N SER A 115 -0.60 -1.33 0.31
CA SER A 115 0.46 -1.89 -0.52
C SER A 115 1.24 -2.89 0.31
N LYS A 116 1.22 -4.17 -0.08
CA LYS A 116 1.80 -5.27 0.70
C LYS A 116 2.60 -6.20 -0.20
N LYS A 117 3.79 -6.61 0.25
CA LYS A 117 4.52 -7.71 -0.38
C LYS A 117 3.73 -9.01 -0.17
N GLN A 118 3.55 -9.81 -1.22
CA GLN A 118 2.93 -11.12 -1.09
C GLN A 118 3.80 -12.06 -0.26
N ASP A 119 3.13 -12.98 0.44
CA ASP A 119 3.78 -13.96 1.31
C ASP A 119 4.27 -15.17 0.50
N CYS A 120 3.58 -15.53 -0.58
CA CYS A 120 4.02 -16.51 -1.57
C CYS A 120 4.72 -15.85 -2.77
N THR A 121 5.42 -16.67 -3.56
CA THR A 121 5.97 -16.28 -4.86
C THR A 121 5.00 -16.79 -5.93
N ALA A 122 4.35 -15.88 -6.64
CA ALA A 122 3.52 -16.23 -7.79
C ALA A 122 4.40 -16.73 -8.95
N LEU A 123 3.84 -17.57 -9.82
CA LEU A 123 4.48 -18.12 -11.02
C LEU A 123 4.10 -17.36 -12.30
N SER A 124 3.11 -16.46 -12.22
CA SER A 124 2.66 -15.62 -13.32
C SER A 124 2.05 -14.31 -12.81
N THR A 125 1.87 -13.34 -13.70
CA THR A 125 1.13 -12.10 -13.38
C THR A 125 -0.31 -12.38 -12.97
N ALA A 126 -1.01 -13.24 -13.72
CA ALA A 126 -2.38 -13.64 -13.42
C ALA A 126 -2.52 -14.29 -12.03
N GLU A 127 -1.55 -15.12 -11.62
CA GLU A 127 -1.55 -15.70 -10.26
C GLU A 127 -1.33 -14.63 -9.19
N ALA A 128 -0.41 -13.69 -9.41
CA ALA A 128 -0.17 -12.59 -8.48
C ALA A 128 -1.43 -11.71 -8.30
N GLU A 129 -2.10 -11.38 -9.41
CA GLU A 129 -3.36 -10.65 -9.40
C GLU A 129 -4.45 -11.44 -8.66
N TYR A 130 -4.61 -12.73 -8.95
CA TYR A 130 -5.62 -13.58 -8.31
C TYR A 130 -5.42 -13.70 -6.79
N VAL A 131 -4.17 -13.87 -6.34
CA VAL A 131 -3.81 -13.90 -4.91
C VAL A 131 -4.23 -12.59 -4.24
N PHE A 132 -4.02 -11.45 -4.90
CA PHE A 132 -4.42 -10.18 -4.33
C PHE A 132 -5.93 -9.95 -4.39
N LEU A 133 -6.57 -10.29 -5.50
CA LEU A 133 -8.01 -10.17 -5.71
C LEU A 133 -8.79 -10.93 -4.63
N SER A 134 -8.32 -12.11 -4.24
CA SER A 134 -8.88 -12.86 -3.11
C SER A 134 -8.82 -12.08 -1.79
N SER A 135 -7.67 -11.46 -1.48
CA SER A 135 -7.50 -10.62 -0.29
C SER A 135 -8.36 -9.36 -0.33
N CYS A 136 -8.45 -8.71 -1.51
CA CYS A 136 -9.30 -7.54 -1.73
C CYS A 136 -10.79 -7.90 -1.58
N SER A 137 -11.21 -9.06 -2.08
CA SER A 137 -12.59 -9.54 -1.95
C SER A 137 -12.98 -9.76 -0.49
N ALA A 138 -12.09 -10.34 0.32
CA ALA A 138 -12.33 -10.49 1.76
C ALA A 138 -12.48 -9.13 2.47
N GLN A 139 -11.66 -8.15 2.09
CA GLN A 139 -11.73 -6.79 2.63
C GLN A 139 -13.04 -6.08 2.25
N VAL A 140 -13.46 -6.21 0.99
CA VAL A 140 -14.73 -5.66 0.50
C VAL A 140 -15.93 -6.31 1.19
N LEU A 141 -15.91 -7.63 1.40
CA LEU A 141 -16.96 -8.36 2.12
C LEU A 141 -17.07 -7.88 3.58
N TRP A 142 -15.93 -7.64 4.23
CA TRP A 142 -15.91 -7.07 5.58
C TRP A 142 -16.54 -5.67 5.59
N MET A 143 -16.19 -4.79 4.63
CA MET A 143 -16.82 -3.47 4.51
C MET A 143 -18.32 -3.56 4.26
N GLN A 144 -18.77 -4.44 3.37
CA GLN A 144 -20.19 -4.67 3.10
C GLN A 144 -20.96 -5.06 4.36
N THR A 145 -20.39 -5.95 5.16
CA THR A 145 -20.99 -6.39 6.44
C THR A 145 -21.13 -5.20 7.39
N GLN A 146 -20.05 -4.41 7.58
CA GLN A 146 -20.10 -3.22 8.42
C GLN A 146 -21.11 -2.19 7.92
N LEU A 147 -21.19 -1.95 6.61
CA LEU A 147 -22.15 -1.01 6.02
C LEU A 147 -23.59 -1.50 6.15
N THR A 148 -23.80 -2.81 6.14
CA THR A 148 -25.11 -3.43 6.39
C THR A 148 -25.60 -3.12 7.81
N ASP A 149 -24.71 -3.15 8.81
CA ASP A 149 -25.04 -2.78 10.19
C ASP A 149 -25.46 -1.31 10.31
N TYR A 150 -24.97 -0.44 9.43
CA TYR A 150 -25.39 0.97 9.33
C TYR A 150 -26.64 1.18 8.46
N GLY A 151 -27.27 0.11 7.95
CA GLY A 151 -28.48 0.17 7.12
C GLY A 151 -28.24 0.37 5.62
N PHE A 152 -26.99 0.26 5.15
CA PHE A 152 -26.66 0.33 3.73
C PHE A 152 -26.52 -1.08 3.14
N HIS A 153 -27.40 -1.42 2.21
CA HIS A 153 -27.42 -2.73 1.57
C HIS A 153 -26.87 -2.65 0.14
N PHE A 154 -25.77 -3.37 -0.10
CA PHE A 154 -25.16 -3.51 -1.42
C PHE A 154 -25.39 -4.93 -1.94
N ASN A 155 -26.04 -5.06 -3.10
CA ASN A 155 -26.27 -6.38 -3.71
C ASN A 155 -25.10 -6.81 -4.60
N LYS A 156 -24.43 -5.85 -5.24
CA LYS A 156 -23.29 -6.06 -6.14
C LYS A 156 -22.26 -5.01 -5.85
N ILE A 157 -21.01 -5.44 -5.68
CA ILE A 157 -19.87 -4.56 -5.43
C ILE A 157 -18.84 -4.87 -6.50
N PRO A 158 -18.57 -3.96 -7.44
CA PRO A 158 -17.54 -4.18 -8.45
C PRO A 158 -16.15 -4.13 -7.81
N ILE A 159 -15.32 -5.10 -8.20
CA ILE A 159 -13.88 -5.08 -7.95
C ILE A 159 -13.20 -5.06 -9.30
N TYR A 160 -12.46 -4.00 -9.59
CA TYR A 160 -11.70 -3.85 -10.82
C TYR A 160 -10.28 -4.38 -10.63
N CYS A 161 -9.84 -5.21 -11.57
CA CYS A 161 -8.46 -5.68 -11.72
C CYS A 161 -8.10 -5.68 -13.22
N ASP A 162 -6.82 -5.59 -13.53
CA ASP A 162 -6.25 -5.58 -14.87
C ASP A 162 -5.88 -6.99 -15.34
N SER A 163 -6.87 -7.90 -15.34
CA SER A 163 -6.73 -9.27 -15.84
C SER A 163 -7.25 -9.44 -17.28
#